data_AF-A0A1R0GVK4-F1
#
_entry.id   AF-A0A1R0GVK4-F1
#
_cell.length_a   1.000
_cell.length_b   1.000
_cell.length_c   1.000
_cell.angle_alpha   90.00
_cell.angle_beta   90.00
_cell.angle_gamma   90.00
#
_symmetry.space_group_name_H-M   'P 1'
#
loop_
_entity.id
_entity.type
_entity.pdbx_description
1 polymer ?
#
loop_
_entity_poly.entity_id
_entity_poly.type
_entity_poly.pdbx_seq_one_letter_code
_entity_poly.pdbx_strand_id
1 'polypeptide(L)'
;MIPKITNRMNPGDSNEAHSSNDSPGPLRKSSDSSVKINASWISILHTLFASSLVVGYKLHFYKIVKNEHYAYPEEWFPSVSSTIGDWYPERNIFHTLIALTCPPRLMLLFTWYFACTTPKFSQGKTRYPTILFAVGFLRTLTCGGWVYVTSSDDHDIHDIAMISYMVLTIPYMIMTIGSGSRLTLLSRADVSLSNKVSFYRKITSISFFAVIVPMAYYFLQHKVSHVAGAYTIYAFHEWALIFLDILFDSFSYYEFQFVDYAISPNQNGHSSNLPNRSSGTERLYSD
;
A
#
# COMPACT_ATOMS: atom_id res chain seq x y z
N MET A 1 46.23 3.96 -22.68
CA MET A 1 47.34 4.95 -22.54
C MET A 1 46.71 6.33 -22.36
N ILE A 2 46.77 6.86 -21.15
CA ILE A 2 46.47 8.26 -20.75
C ILE A 2 47.42 8.51 -19.56
N PRO A 3 47.95 9.71 -19.26
CA PRO A 3 48.28 10.90 -20.07
C PRO A 3 49.70 11.43 -19.77
N LYS A 4 50.11 12.54 -20.42
CA LYS A 4 50.90 13.61 -19.75
C LYS A 4 50.82 14.90 -20.59
N ILE A 5 50.07 15.88 -20.09
CA ILE A 5 50.12 17.27 -20.52
C ILE A 5 50.75 18.04 -19.36
N THR A 6 51.94 18.57 -19.60
CA THR A 6 52.69 19.45 -18.69
C THR A 6 52.46 20.89 -19.07
N ASN A 7 51.91 21.69 -18.15
CA ASN A 7 52.07 23.14 -18.17
C ASN A 7 53.03 23.54 -17.04
N ARG A 8 54.13 24.18 -17.44
CA ARG A 8 55.09 24.89 -16.59
C ARG A 8 54.59 26.32 -16.39
N MET A 9 54.58 26.80 -15.15
CA MET A 9 55.16 28.09 -14.71
C MET A 9 55.16 28.14 -13.19
N ASN A 10 56.26 28.66 -12.62
CA ASN A 10 56.58 28.82 -11.20
C ASN A 10 57.37 30.16 -11.09
N PRO A 11 57.77 30.66 -9.91
CA PRO A 11 57.00 31.36 -8.87
C PRO A 11 57.56 32.79 -8.56
N GLY A 12 56.97 33.47 -7.57
CA GLY A 12 57.39 34.77 -6.98
C GLY A 12 56.34 35.86 -7.23
N ASP A 13 55.86 36.67 -6.27
CA ASP A 13 56.46 37.17 -5.03
C ASP A 13 55.37 37.49 -3.98
N SER A 14 55.81 37.53 -2.73
CA SER A 14 55.11 37.91 -1.49
C SER A 14 54.56 39.34 -1.46
N ASN A 15 53.45 39.58 -0.74
CA ASN A 15 53.37 40.57 0.35
C ASN A 15 52.05 40.51 1.14
N GLU A 16 52.19 40.88 2.42
CA GLU A 16 51.31 40.75 3.58
C GLU A 16 50.00 41.57 3.52
N ALA A 17 48.96 41.13 4.25
CA ALA A 17 48.40 41.85 5.41
C ALA A 17 46.96 41.42 5.79
N HIS A 18 46.72 41.45 7.10
CA HIS A 18 45.46 41.49 7.83
C HIS A 18 44.63 40.21 8.09
N SER A 19 44.99 39.62 9.23
CA SER A 19 44.13 38.92 10.19
C SER A 19 42.78 39.61 10.44
N SER A 20 41.68 38.91 10.14
CA SER A 20 40.42 39.00 10.86
C SER A 20 40.01 37.60 11.31
N ASN A 21 40.24 37.32 12.60
CA ASN A 21 39.68 36.18 13.32
C ASN A 21 38.15 36.32 13.37
N ASP A 22 37.44 35.64 12.46
CA ASP A 22 36.06 35.25 12.70
C ASP A 22 36.01 33.73 12.75
N SER A 23 36.05 33.21 13.97
CA SER A 23 35.77 31.80 14.24
C SER A 23 34.29 31.55 13.95
N PRO A 24 33.91 30.63 13.03
CA PRO A 24 32.52 30.22 12.95
C PRO A 24 32.24 29.42 14.22
N GLY A 25 31.43 30.00 15.11
CA GLY A 25 30.92 29.30 16.29
C GLY A 25 30.29 27.95 15.89
N PRO A 26 30.30 26.96 16.80
CA PRO A 26 29.87 25.61 16.44
C PRO A 26 28.43 25.65 15.94
N LEU A 27 28.24 25.25 14.68
CA LEU A 27 26.93 24.97 14.11
C LEU A 27 26.22 24.00 15.07
N ARG A 28 25.25 24.52 15.81
CA ARG A 28 24.39 23.76 16.70
C ARG A 28 23.73 22.69 15.85
N LYS A 29 24.26 21.47 15.92
CA LYS A 29 23.69 20.27 15.30
C LYS A 29 22.30 20.10 15.89
N SER A 30 21.28 20.58 15.18
CA SER A 30 19.90 20.29 15.52
C SER A 30 19.77 18.79 15.53
N SER A 31 19.63 18.19 16.71
CA SER A 31 19.30 16.77 16.84
C SER A 31 17.98 16.58 16.10
N ASP A 32 18.05 15.99 14.91
CA ASP A 32 16.89 15.63 14.12
C ASP A 32 16.19 14.50 14.86
N SER A 33 15.37 14.85 15.84
CA SER A 33 14.56 13.95 16.65
C SER A 33 13.36 13.49 15.83
N SER A 34 13.64 12.89 14.68
CA SER A 34 12.65 12.31 13.79
C SER A 34 12.52 10.82 14.12
N VAL A 35 11.33 10.40 14.56
CA VAL A 35 11.02 8.98 14.71
C VAL A 35 10.76 8.42 13.31
N LYS A 36 11.54 7.41 12.93
CA LYS A 36 11.41 6.71 11.65
C LYS A 36 10.71 5.38 11.85
N ILE A 37 9.62 5.16 11.12
CA ILE A 37 8.92 3.88 11.09
C ILE A 37 9.05 3.29 9.70
N ASN A 38 9.52 2.05 9.63
CA ASN A 38 9.68 1.34 8.37
C ASN A 38 8.31 0.87 7.85
N ALA A 39 8.02 1.16 6.59
CA ALA A 39 6.73 0.91 5.98
C ALA A 39 6.45 -0.58 5.69
N SER A 40 7.37 -1.49 5.95
CA SER A 40 7.22 -2.91 5.59
C SER A 40 6.26 -3.70 6.51
N TRP A 41 6.05 -3.27 7.76
CA TRP A 41 5.08 -3.89 8.69
C TRP A 41 3.64 -3.86 8.18
N ILE A 42 3.31 -2.90 7.33
CA ILE A 42 2.02 -2.73 6.64
C ILE A 42 1.66 -3.98 5.82
N SER A 43 2.63 -4.64 5.19
CA SER A 43 2.36 -5.84 4.37
C SER A 43 2.17 -7.10 5.20
N ILE A 44 2.72 -7.16 6.42
CA ILE A 44 2.57 -8.33 7.32
C ILE A 44 1.13 -8.44 7.83
N LEU A 45 0.45 -7.30 8.07
CA LEU A 45 -0.96 -7.26 8.48
C LEU A 45 -1.92 -7.91 7.46
N HIS A 46 -1.53 -8.01 6.20
CA HIS A 46 -2.35 -8.63 5.14
C HIS A 46 -2.42 -10.16 5.25
N THR A 47 -1.66 -10.79 6.16
CA THR A 47 -1.56 -12.26 6.28
C THR A 47 -2.63 -12.92 7.17
N LEU A 48 -3.49 -12.16 7.85
CA LEU A 48 -4.46 -12.69 8.82
C LEU A 48 -5.83 -13.05 8.22
N PHE A 49 -5.94 -13.19 6.90
CA PHE A 49 -7.21 -13.38 6.18
C PHE A 49 -7.91 -14.73 6.45
N ALA A 50 -7.17 -15.79 6.79
CA ALA A 50 -7.71 -17.14 6.94
C ALA A 50 -8.49 -17.38 8.26
N SER A 51 -8.44 -16.44 9.20
CA SER A 51 -9.03 -16.62 10.53
C SER A 51 -10.57 -16.72 10.51
N SER A 52 -11.24 -15.96 9.64
CA SER A 52 -12.70 -16.03 9.47
C SER A 52 -13.15 -17.40 8.95
N LEU A 53 -12.42 -17.96 7.97
CA LEU A 53 -12.69 -19.29 7.43
C LEU A 53 -12.55 -20.38 8.51
N VAL A 54 -11.49 -20.33 9.32
CA VAL A 54 -11.28 -21.29 10.41
C VAL A 54 -12.40 -21.21 11.45
N VAL A 55 -12.84 -20.00 11.79
CA VAL A 55 -13.93 -19.79 12.74
C VAL A 55 -15.27 -20.27 12.17
N GLY A 56 -15.56 -19.97 10.91
CA GLY A 56 -16.75 -20.45 10.21
C GLY A 56 -16.81 -21.98 10.15
N TYR A 57 -15.71 -22.64 9.82
CA TYR A 57 -15.61 -24.12 9.85
C TYR A 57 -15.89 -24.71 11.25
N LYS A 58 -15.51 -24.00 12.32
CA LYS A 58 -15.72 -24.51 13.69
C LYS A 58 -17.13 -24.27 14.22
N LEU A 59 -17.75 -23.15 13.87
CA LEU A 59 -19.01 -22.72 14.49
C LEU A 59 -20.23 -22.98 13.60
N HIS A 60 -20.10 -22.75 12.29
CA HIS A 60 -21.24 -22.67 11.38
C HIS A 60 -21.07 -23.49 10.10
N PHE A 61 -20.23 -24.53 10.09
CA PHE A 61 -19.91 -25.35 8.91
C PHE A 61 -21.14 -25.69 8.04
N TYR A 62 -22.13 -26.39 8.58
CA TYR A 62 -23.32 -26.81 7.82
C TYR A 62 -24.16 -25.65 7.29
N LYS A 63 -24.04 -24.46 7.88
CA LYS A 63 -24.77 -23.27 7.46
C LYS A 63 -24.03 -22.55 6.33
N ILE A 64 -22.72 -22.42 6.42
CA ILE A 64 -21.90 -21.68 5.44
C ILE A 64 -21.65 -22.46 4.14
N VAL A 65 -21.73 -23.80 4.17
CA VAL A 65 -21.59 -24.64 2.97
C VAL A 65 -22.91 -24.84 2.22
N LYS A 66 -24.04 -24.48 2.83
CA LYS A 66 -25.36 -24.60 2.21
C LYS A 66 -25.53 -23.50 1.15
N ASN A 67 -25.91 -23.89 -0.06
CA ASN A 67 -26.29 -22.96 -1.12
C ASN A 67 -27.80 -23.01 -1.39
N GLU A 68 -28.25 -22.38 -2.48
CA GLU A 68 -29.67 -22.27 -2.86
C GLU A 68 -30.32 -23.62 -3.21
N HIS A 69 -29.54 -24.60 -3.66
CA HIS A 69 -30.04 -25.87 -4.22
C HIS A 69 -29.60 -27.10 -3.43
N TYR A 70 -28.40 -27.08 -2.86
CA TYR A 70 -27.71 -28.21 -2.24
C TYR A 70 -27.08 -27.80 -0.90
N ALA A 71 -26.77 -28.81 -0.09
CA ALA A 71 -26.08 -28.67 1.18
C ALA A 71 -25.03 -29.79 1.29
N TYR A 72 -24.45 -29.96 2.48
CA TYR A 72 -23.64 -31.12 2.79
C TYR A 72 -24.47 -32.41 2.64
N PRO A 73 -23.95 -33.49 2.01
CA PRO A 73 -22.55 -33.74 1.65
C PRO A 73 -22.10 -33.30 0.26
N GLU A 74 -23.02 -32.92 -0.63
CA GLU A 74 -22.69 -32.51 -2.01
C GLU A 74 -21.84 -31.24 -2.02
N GLU A 75 -22.15 -30.31 -1.10
CA GLU A 75 -21.42 -29.06 -0.90
C GLU A 75 -20.73 -29.06 0.45
N TRP A 76 -19.42 -28.85 0.43
CA TRP A 76 -18.59 -29.00 1.63
C TRP A 76 -17.51 -27.93 1.78
N PHE A 77 -17.33 -27.04 0.79
CA PHE A 77 -16.45 -25.89 0.90
C PHE A 77 -17.25 -24.58 0.74
N PRO A 78 -17.20 -23.66 1.71
CA PRO A 78 -18.04 -22.46 1.70
C PRO A 78 -17.48 -21.37 0.77
N SER A 79 -18.37 -20.63 0.10
CA SER A 79 -17.98 -19.44 -0.66
C SER A 79 -17.40 -18.36 0.26
N VAL A 80 -16.71 -17.39 -0.34
CA VAL A 80 -16.22 -16.24 0.43
C VAL A 80 -17.39 -15.49 1.03
N SER A 81 -18.41 -15.18 0.23
CA SER A 81 -19.58 -14.40 0.67
C SER A 81 -20.34 -15.07 1.81
N SER A 82 -20.55 -16.40 1.79
CA SER A 82 -21.21 -17.09 2.90
C SER A 82 -20.35 -17.15 4.16
N THR A 83 -19.03 -17.25 4.01
CA THR A 83 -18.08 -17.27 5.13
C THR A 83 -18.01 -15.93 5.85
N ILE A 84 -18.12 -14.81 5.14
CA ILE A 84 -17.91 -13.48 5.73
C ILE A 84 -19.21 -12.70 5.95
N GLY A 85 -20.32 -13.10 5.32
CA GLY A 85 -21.56 -12.34 5.31
C GLY A 85 -22.61 -12.80 6.33
N ASP A 86 -22.70 -14.10 6.56
CA ASP A 86 -23.93 -14.66 7.10
C ASP A 86 -24.01 -14.72 8.63
N TRP A 87 -22.87 -14.94 9.32
CA TRP A 87 -22.89 -15.31 10.74
C TRP A 87 -21.85 -14.60 11.61
N TYR A 88 -22.24 -14.34 12.85
CA TYR A 88 -21.35 -13.91 13.93
C TYR A 88 -20.69 -15.13 14.59
N PRO A 89 -19.38 -15.10 14.95
CA PRO A 89 -18.45 -13.98 14.94
C PRO A 89 -17.53 -13.86 13.72
N GLU A 90 -17.54 -14.81 12.79
CA GLU A 90 -16.64 -14.84 11.62
C GLU A 90 -16.74 -13.59 10.76
N ARG A 91 -17.95 -13.05 10.56
CA ARG A 91 -18.19 -11.75 9.90
C ARG A 91 -17.44 -10.61 10.58
N ASN A 92 -17.55 -10.48 11.89
CA ASN A 92 -16.95 -9.38 12.65
C ASN A 92 -15.42 -9.46 12.66
N ILE A 93 -14.88 -10.67 12.76
CA ILE A 93 -13.44 -10.92 12.68
C ILE A 93 -12.94 -10.46 11.31
N PHE A 94 -13.63 -10.87 10.24
CA PHE A 94 -13.28 -10.48 8.88
C PHE A 94 -13.32 -8.96 8.66
N HIS A 95 -14.44 -8.32 9.05
CA HIS A 95 -14.60 -6.88 8.97
C HIS A 95 -13.48 -6.13 9.70
N THR A 96 -13.12 -6.57 10.91
CA THR A 96 -12.05 -5.95 11.70
C THR A 96 -10.71 -6.06 10.99
N LEU A 97 -10.41 -7.22 10.40
CA LEU A 97 -9.17 -7.42 9.65
C LEU A 97 -9.10 -6.54 8.40
N ILE A 98 -10.20 -6.40 7.67
CA ILE A 98 -10.27 -5.50 6.50
C ILE A 98 -10.16 -4.03 6.92
N ALA A 99 -10.76 -3.64 8.05
CA ALA A 99 -10.58 -2.31 8.63
C ALA A 99 -9.12 -2.03 8.96
N LEU A 100 -8.40 -3.01 9.54
CA LEU A 100 -7.00 -2.88 9.91
C LEU A 100 -6.05 -2.83 8.70
N THR A 101 -6.38 -3.49 7.59
CA THR A 101 -5.56 -3.47 6.37
C THR A 101 -5.81 -2.25 5.48
N CYS A 102 -6.95 -1.56 5.64
CA CYS A 102 -7.31 -0.39 4.85
C CYS A 102 -6.32 0.79 4.97
N PRO A 103 -5.95 1.31 6.16
CA PRO A 103 -4.98 2.41 6.26
C PRO A 103 -3.61 2.07 5.64
N PRO A 104 -3.01 0.89 5.93
CA PRO A 104 -1.80 0.41 5.24
C PRO A 104 -1.90 0.48 3.70
N ARG A 105 -3.03 0.05 3.12
CA ARG A 105 -3.27 0.06 1.67
C ARG A 105 -3.45 1.46 1.09
N LEU A 106 -4.12 2.36 1.81
CA LEU A 106 -4.22 3.76 1.39
C LEU A 106 -2.86 4.46 1.46
N MET A 107 -2.07 4.21 2.51
CA MET A 107 -0.71 4.74 2.63
C MET A 107 0.20 4.29 1.48
N LEU A 108 0.04 3.06 0.97
CA LEU A 108 0.71 2.59 -0.24
C LEU A 108 0.40 3.49 -1.45
N LEU A 109 -0.89 3.74 -1.70
CA LEU A 109 -1.33 4.55 -2.83
C LEU A 109 -0.80 5.97 -2.73
N PHE A 110 -0.86 6.59 -1.55
CA PHE A 110 -0.31 7.92 -1.32
C PHE A 110 1.20 7.96 -1.54
N THR A 111 1.93 7.01 -0.97
CA THR A 111 3.39 6.92 -1.16
C THR A 111 3.75 6.78 -2.62
N TRP A 112 3.02 5.94 -3.36
CA TRP A 112 3.21 5.78 -4.79
C TRP A 112 2.99 7.08 -5.55
N TYR A 113 1.89 7.77 -5.23
CA TYR A 113 1.53 9.05 -5.84
C TYR A 113 2.61 10.10 -5.59
N PHE A 114 3.07 10.27 -4.35
CA PHE A 114 4.09 11.25 -3.99
C PHE A 114 5.47 10.91 -4.56
N ALA A 115 5.87 9.64 -4.53
CA ALA A 115 7.15 9.20 -5.10
C ALA A 115 7.24 9.51 -6.59
N CYS A 116 6.14 9.34 -7.33
CA CYS A 116 6.10 9.56 -8.78
C CYS A 116 5.89 11.02 -9.20
N THR A 117 5.26 11.84 -8.34
CA THR A 117 4.97 13.27 -8.61
C THR A 117 6.08 14.21 -8.13
N THR A 118 6.92 13.77 -7.18
CA THR A 118 8.02 14.59 -6.67
C THR A 118 9.08 14.83 -7.76
N PRO A 119 9.45 16.08 -8.09
CA PRO A 119 10.38 16.41 -9.18
C PRO A 119 11.76 15.75 -9.06
N LYS A 120 12.23 15.51 -7.82
CA LYS A 120 13.49 14.81 -7.54
C LYS A 120 13.49 13.35 -8.00
N PHE A 121 12.31 12.75 -8.11
CA PHE A 121 12.13 11.35 -8.43
C PHE A 121 11.31 11.12 -9.71
N SER A 122 10.76 12.16 -10.34
CA SER A 122 9.89 12.00 -11.51
C SER A 122 10.68 11.96 -12.82
N GLN A 123 10.45 10.94 -13.67
CA GLN A 123 10.95 10.90 -15.06
C GLN A 123 9.97 11.57 -16.05
N GLY A 124 9.58 12.82 -15.75
CA GLY A 124 8.72 13.65 -16.59
C GLY A 124 7.26 13.75 -16.15
N LYS A 125 6.53 14.71 -16.72
CA LYS A 125 5.11 14.95 -16.42
C LYS A 125 4.24 13.89 -17.10
N THR A 126 3.99 12.78 -16.40
CA THR A 126 3.02 11.77 -16.82
C THR A 126 1.79 11.80 -15.91
N ARG A 127 0.59 11.63 -16.48
CA ARG A 127 -0.68 11.50 -15.72
C ARG A 127 -0.83 10.13 -15.04
N TYR A 128 0.11 9.23 -15.31
CA TYR A 128 0.09 7.84 -14.90
C TYR A 128 -0.06 7.59 -13.38
N PRO A 129 0.73 8.22 -12.47
CA PRO A 129 0.58 7.99 -11.03
C PRO A 129 -0.75 8.50 -10.48
N THR A 130 -1.31 9.58 -11.05
CA THR A 130 -2.63 10.09 -10.67
C THR A 130 -3.74 9.10 -11.02
N ILE A 131 -3.67 8.50 -12.21
CA ILE A 131 -4.65 7.48 -12.64
C ILE A 131 -4.51 6.22 -11.78
N LEU A 132 -3.28 5.76 -11.49
CA LEU A 132 -3.05 4.60 -10.63
C LEU A 132 -3.62 4.84 -9.23
N PHE A 133 -3.40 6.03 -8.67
CA PHE A 133 -3.97 6.42 -7.39
C PHE A 133 -5.50 6.38 -7.43
N ALA A 134 -6.14 6.98 -8.43
CA ALA A 134 -7.59 7.01 -8.55
C ALA A 134 -8.18 5.59 -8.69
N VAL A 135 -7.60 4.76 -9.54
CA VAL A 135 -8.01 3.36 -9.74
C VAL A 135 -7.84 2.55 -8.46
N GLY A 136 -6.67 2.66 -7.79
CA GLY A 136 -6.40 1.95 -6.55
C GLY A 136 -7.27 2.42 -5.37
N PHE A 137 -7.59 3.72 -5.32
CA PHE A 137 -8.49 4.29 -4.33
C PHE A 137 -9.92 3.76 -4.53
N LEU A 138 -10.42 3.81 -5.77
CA LEU A 138 -11.74 3.28 -6.10
C LEU A 138 -11.81 1.76 -5.86
N ARG A 139 -10.76 1.00 -6.20
CA ARG A 139 -10.62 -0.43 -5.86
C ARG A 139 -10.70 -0.66 -4.35
N THR A 140 -10.14 0.23 -3.53
CA THR A 140 -10.20 0.11 -2.06
C THR A 140 -11.59 0.41 -1.53
N LEU A 141 -12.30 1.38 -2.11
CA LEU A 141 -13.70 1.68 -1.77
C LEU A 141 -14.63 0.52 -2.14
N THR A 142 -14.51 -0.02 -3.35
CA THR A 142 -15.35 -1.15 -3.78
C THR A 142 -15.05 -2.42 -2.98
N CYS A 143 -13.80 -2.61 -2.53
CA CYS A 143 -13.45 -3.66 -1.56
C CYS A 143 -14.24 -3.50 -0.26
N GLY A 144 -14.25 -2.31 0.33
CA GLY A 144 -15.09 -2.03 1.50
C GLY A 144 -16.58 -2.25 1.19
N GLY A 145 -17.03 -1.86 -0.01
CA GLY A 145 -18.40 -2.04 -0.46
C GLY A 145 -18.88 -3.49 -0.35
N TRP A 146 -18.22 -4.44 -1.02
CA TRP A 146 -18.67 -5.84 -1.01
C TRP A 146 -18.39 -6.57 0.31
N VAL A 147 -17.41 -6.11 1.09
CA VAL A 147 -17.11 -6.69 2.41
C VAL A 147 -18.13 -6.24 3.45
N TYR A 148 -18.43 -4.95 3.55
CA TYR A 148 -19.31 -4.42 4.60
C TYR A 148 -20.79 -4.50 4.24
N VAL A 149 -21.13 -4.38 2.95
CA VAL A 149 -22.47 -4.71 2.43
C VAL A 149 -22.43 -6.18 2.04
N THR A 150 -22.87 -7.01 2.97
CA THR A 150 -22.80 -8.47 2.80
C THR A 150 -23.90 -8.96 1.88
N SER A 151 -23.70 -10.13 1.26
CA SER A 151 -24.69 -10.75 0.37
C SER A 151 -26.04 -11.02 1.07
N SER A 152 -26.02 -11.18 2.40
CA SER A 152 -27.20 -11.39 3.23
C SER A 152 -27.92 -10.08 3.59
N ASP A 153 -27.23 -8.93 3.54
CA ASP A 153 -27.83 -7.62 3.83
C ASP A 153 -28.46 -7.00 2.56
N ASP A 154 -27.70 -6.93 1.46
CA ASP A 154 -28.16 -6.43 0.16
C ASP A 154 -27.36 -7.08 -0.98
N HIS A 155 -27.97 -8.06 -1.63
CA HIS A 155 -27.33 -8.87 -2.66
C HIS A 155 -26.95 -8.06 -3.91
N ASP A 156 -27.77 -7.08 -4.31
CA ASP A 156 -27.54 -6.30 -5.53
C ASP A 156 -26.35 -5.36 -5.36
N ILE A 157 -26.29 -4.64 -4.24
CA ILE A 157 -25.18 -3.74 -3.93
C ILE A 157 -23.89 -4.55 -3.72
N HIS A 158 -23.97 -5.71 -3.05
CA HIS A 158 -22.85 -6.62 -2.85
C HIS A 158 -22.22 -7.05 -4.18
N ASP A 159 -23.03 -7.54 -5.12
CA ASP A 159 -22.56 -8.01 -6.43
C ASP A 159 -21.99 -6.87 -7.27
N ILE A 160 -22.64 -5.70 -7.31
CA ILE A 160 -22.12 -4.52 -8.02
C ILE A 160 -20.77 -4.12 -7.45
N ALA A 161 -20.61 -4.09 -6.13
CA ALA A 161 -19.34 -3.75 -5.49
C ALA A 161 -18.26 -4.80 -5.76
N MET A 162 -18.59 -6.10 -5.73
CA MET A 162 -17.66 -7.19 -6.01
C MET A 162 -17.19 -7.19 -7.46
N ILE A 163 -18.11 -7.05 -8.42
CA ILE A 163 -17.77 -6.97 -9.86
C ILE A 163 -16.93 -5.72 -10.12
N SER A 164 -17.32 -4.58 -9.55
CA SER A 164 -16.54 -3.34 -9.67
C SER A 164 -15.13 -3.52 -9.09
N TYR A 165 -14.98 -4.21 -7.96
CA TYR A 165 -13.69 -4.56 -7.38
C TYR A 165 -12.82 -5.39 -8.33
N MET A 166 -13.38 -6.46 -8.91
CA MET A 166 -12.67 -7.31 -9.86
C MET A 166 -12.25 -6.53 -11.11
N VAL A 167 -13.16 -5.74 -11.69
CA VAL A 167 -12.89 -4.93 -12.89
C VAL A 167 -11.82 -3.87 -12.63
N LEU A 168 -11.82 -3.22 -11.46
CA LEU A 168 -10.81 -2.22 -11.08
C LEU A 168 -9.46 -2.85 -10.73
N THR A 169 -9.45 -4.11 -10.30
CA THR A 169 -8.22 -4.86 -10.02
C THR A 169 -7.40 -5.08 -11.29
N ILE A 170 -8.05 -5.23 -12.46
CA ILE A 170 -7.39 -5.39 -13.76
C ILE A 170 -6.45 -4.22 -14.12
N PRO A 171 -6.95 -2.97 -14.28
CA PRO A 171 -6.08 -1.85 -14.58
C PRO A 171 -5.11 -1.58 -13.42
N TYR A 172 -5.51 -1.80 -12.17
CA TYR A 172 -4.62 -1.63 -11.02
C TYR A 172 -3.36 -2.52 -11.12
N MET A 173 -3.50 -3.82 -11.38
CA MET A 173 -2.38 -4.74 -11.49
C MET A 173 -1.47 -4.39 -12.69
N ILE A 174 -2.07 -4.12 -13.85
CA ILE A 174 -1.33 -3.74 -15.07
C ILE A 174 -0.52 -2.46 -14.83
N MET A 175 -1.15 -1.44 -14.24
CA MET A 175 -0.49 -0.17 -13.95
C MET A 175 0.57 -0.30 -12.87
N THR A 176 0.36 -1.14 -11.85
CA THR A 176 1.35 -1.36 -10.79
C THR A 176 2.59 -2.07 -11.34
N ILE A 177 2.44 -3.07 -12.22
CA ILE A 177 3.58 -3.75 -12.88
C ILE A 177 4.34 -2.77 -13.80
N GLY A 178 3.61 -1.99 -14.60
CA GLY A 178 4.20 -0.99 -15.50
C GLY A 178 4.94 0.13 -14.75
N SER A 179 4.40 0.56 -13.61
CA SER A 179 5.03 1.54 -12.72
C SER A 179 6.23 0.96 -11.96
N GLY A 180 6.08 -0.23 -11.40
CA GLY A 180 7.05 -0.89 -10.51
C GLY A 180 8.42 -1.11 -11.15
N SER A 181 8.45 -1.38 -12.46
CA SER A 181 9.67 -1.65 -13.22
C SER A 181 10.46 -0.40 -13.64
N ARG A 182 9.90 0.81 -13.49
CA ARG A 182 10.51 2.05 -14.04
C ARG A 182 10.50 3.24 -13.11
N LEU A 183 9.56 3.28 -12.16
CA LEU A 183 9.23 4.50 -11.41
C LEU A 183 9.47 4.40 -9.91
N THR A 184 9.70 3.21 -9.36
CA THR A 184 9.82 3.00 -7.91
C THR A 184 11.25 3.19 -7.41
N LEU A 185 11.37 3.54 -6.12
CA LEU A 185 12.67 3.66 -5.45
C LEU A 185 13.44 2.33 -5.44
N LEU A 186 12.74 1.20 -5.29
CA LEU A 186 13.31 -0.14 -5.41
C LEU A 186 14.02 -0.34 -6.76
N SER A 187 13.39 0.06 -7.86
CA SER A 187 13.99 -0.06 -9.19
C SER A 187 15.29 0.74 -9.37
N ARG A 188 15.55 1.72 -8.51
CA ARG A 188 16.77 2.54 -8.53
C ARG A 188 17.83 2.02 -7.58
N ALA A 189 17.41 1.50 -6.43
CA ALA A 189 18.29 0.96 -5.41
C ALA A 189 18.81 -0.43 -5.80
N ASP A 190 17.94 -1.30 -6.30
CA ASP A 190 18.28 -2.68 -6.71
C ASP A 190 17.45 -3.11 -7.92
N VAL A 191 18.06 -2.99 -9.11
CA VAL A 191 17.46 -3.39 -10.38
C VAL A 191 17.18 -4.91 -10.42
N SER A 192 18.04 -5.72 -9.80
CA SER A 192 17.92 -7.17 -9.83
C SER A 192 16.72 -7.66 -9.01
N LEU A 193 16.53 -7.07 -7.83
CA LEU A 193 15.39 -7.35 -6.96
C LEU A 193 14.09 -6.81 -7.57
N SER A 194 14.12 -5.59 -8.12
CA SER A 194 12.96 -5.00 -8.82
C SER A 194 12.44 -5.87 -9.96
N ASN A 195 13.35 -6.44 -10.77
CA ASN A 195 12.99 -7.35 -11.86
C ASN A 195 12.35 -8.65 -11.34
N LYS A 196 12.87 -9.23 -10.25
CA LYS A 196 12.27 -10.41 -9.61
C LYS A 196 10.86 -10.10 -9.08
N VAL A 197 10.70 -9.01 -8.35
CA VAL A 197 9.41 -8.57 -7.81
C VAL A 197 8.39 -8.32 -8.93
N SER A 198 8.80 -7.64 -10.01
CA SER A 198 7.96 -7.40 -11.18
C SER A 198 7.58 -8.70 -11.89
N PHE A 199 8.48 -9.67 -11.96
CA PHE A 199 8.22 -11.00 -12.52
C PHE A 199 7.18 -11.76 -11.69
N TYR A 200 7.32 -11.81 -10.37
CA TYR A 200 6.34 -12.45 -9.51
C TYR A 200 4.97 -11.76 -9.56
N ARG A 201 4.92 -10.42 -9.53
CA ARG A 201 3.67 -9.67 -9.75
C ARG A 201 3.01 -10.01 -11.07
N LYS A 202 3.80 -10.18 -12.14
CA LYS A 202 3.29 -10.59 -13.46
C LYS A 202 2.70 -12.00 -13.43
N ILE A 203 3.40 -12.96 -12.82
CA ILE A 203 2.88 -14.33 -12.66
C ILE A 203 1.58 -14.30 -11.86
N THR A 204 1.56 -13.66 -10.69
CA THR A 204 0.37 -13.59 -9.83
C THR A 204 -0.81 -12.92 -10.54
N SER A 205 -0.56 -11.86 -11.31
CA SER A 205 -1.59 -11.18 -12.10
C SER A 205 -2.14 -12.08 -13.22
N ILE A 206 -1.27 -12.80 -13.96
CA ILE A 206 -1.69 -13.77 -14.97
C ILE A 206 -2.50 -14.90 -14.33
N SER A 207 -2.05 -15.43 -13.19
CA SER A 207 -2.78 -16.45 -12.43
C SER A 207 -4.14 -15.95 -11.97
N PHE A 208 -4.25 -14.70 -11.51
CA PHE A 208 -5.52 -14.08 -11.13
C PHE A 208 -6.51 -14.11 -12.30
N PHE A 209 -6.09 -13.66 -13.48
CA PHE A 209 -6.94 -13.72 -14.68
C PHE A 209 -7.28 -15.14 -15.13
N ALA A 210 -6.31 -16.06 -15.03
CA ALA A 210 -6.53 -17.45 -15.39
C ALA A 210 -7.58 -18.13 -14.51
N VAL A 211 -7.64 -17.78 -13.22
CA VAL A 211 -8.60 -18.33 -12.25
C VAL A 211 -10.02 -17.78 -12.45
N ILE A 212 -10.19 -16.57 -13.00
CA ILE A 212 -11.52 -16.00 -13.29
C ILE A 212 -12.32 -16.88 -14.26
N VAL A 213 -11.67 -17.46 -15.26
CA VAL A 213 -12.33 -18.28 -16.31
C VAL A 213 -13.03 -19.52 -15.72
N PRO A 214 -12.34 -20.44 -15.03
CA PRO A 214 -12.99 -21.58 -14.39
C PRO A 214 -13.96 -21.14 -13.28
N MET A 215 -13.67 -20.05 -12.54
CA MET A 215 -14.61 -19.51 -11.56
C MET A 215 -15.96 -19.18 -12.21
N ALA A 216 -15.96 -18.42 -13.30
CA ALA A 216 -17.18 -18.05 -14.02
C ALA A 216 -17.91 -19.27 -14.60
N TYR A 217 -17.17 -20.25 -15.12
CA TYR A 217 -17.75 -21.51 -15.60
C TYR A 217 -18.50 -22.27 -14.50
N TYR A 218 -17.87 -22.47 -13.34
CA TYR A 218 -18.50 -23.19 -12.23
C TYR A 218 -19.63 -22.38 -11.56
N PHE A 219 -19.52 -21.04 -11.56
CA PHE A 219 -20.63 -20.18 -11.16
C PHE A 219 -21.87 -20.40 -12.03
N LEU A 220 -21.70 -20.44 -13.36
CA LEU A 220 -22.81 -20.71 -14.29
C LEU A 220 -23.37 -22.13 -14.12
N GLN A 221 -22.51 -23.13 -13.90
CA GLN A 221 -22.95 -24.50 -13.64
C GLN A 221 -23.77 -24.61 -12.34
N HIS A 222 -23.39 -23.86 -11.31
CA HIS A 222 -24.13 -23.78 -10.07
C HIS A 222 -25.47 -23.05 -10.25
N LYS A 223 -25.46 -21.86 -10.87
CA LYS A 223 -26.62 -20.95 -10.93
C LYS A 223 -27.64 -21.28 -12.01
N VAL A 224 -27.22 -21.86 -13.13
CA VAL A 224 -28.11 -22.13 -14.28
C VAL A 224 -28.38 -23.62 -14.43
N SER A 225 -27.33 -24.42 -14.35
CA SER A 225 -27.42 -25.87 -14.56
C SER A 225 -27.67 -26.66 -13.27
N HIS A 226 -27.63 -26.00 -12.11
CA HIS A 226 -27.84 -26.59 -10.79
C HIS A 226 -27.06 -27.90 -10.60
N VAL A 227 -25.79 -27.92 -11.00
CA VAL A 227 -24.94 -29.12 -10.85
C VAL A 227 -24.47 -29.24 -9.40
N ALA A 228 -24.73 -30.39 -8.77
CA ALA A 228 -24.28 -30.68 -7.41
C ALA A 228 -22.73 -30.65 -7.33
N GLY A 229 -22.19 -29.97 -6.31
CA GLY A 229 -20.75 -29.83 -6.07
C GLY A 229 -20.07 -28.73 -6.92
N ALA A 230 -20.78 -28.13 -7.88
CA ALA A 230 -20.24 -27.04 -8.68
C ALA A 230 -19.97 -25.79 -7.83
N TYR A 231 -20.78 -25.56 -6.79
CA TYR A 231 -20.60 -24.43 -5.88
C TYR A 231 -19.33 -24.56 -5.03
N THR A 232 -19.01 -25.77 -4.56
CA THR A 232 -17.75 -26.05 -3.86
C THR A 232 -16.54 -25.74 -4.74
N ILE A 233 -16.56 -26.17 -6.01
CA ILE A 233 -15.45 -25.89 -6.94
C ILE A 233 -15.37 -24.38 -7.22
N TYR A 234 -16.50 -23.72 -7.43
CA TYR A 234 -16.58 -22.26 -7.55
C TYR A 234 -15.94 -21.55 -6.34
N ALA A 235 -16.31 -21.95 -5.12
CA ALA A 235 -15.81 -21.37 -3.88
C ALA A 235 -14.28 -21.47 -3.77
N PHE A 236 -13.67 -22.61 -4.15
CA PHE A 236 -12.21 -22.71 -4.20
C PHE A 236 -11.56 -21.66 -5.09
N HIS A 237 -12.16 -21.34 -6.23
CA HIS A 237 -11.63 -20.32 -7.13
C HIS A 237 -11.82 -18.90 -6.57
N GLU A 238 -12.93 -18.61 -5.88
CA GLU A 238 -13.10 -17.33 -5.17
C GLU A 238 -12.00 -17.11 -4.13
N TRP A 239 -11.78 -18.10 -3.26
CA TRP A 239 -10.73 -18.03 -2.26
C TRP A 239 -9.34 -17.91 -2.89
N ALA A 240 -9.10 -18.61 -4.01
CA ALA A 240 -7.86 -18.49 -4.77
C ALA A 240 -7.66 -17.07 -5.35
N LEU A 241 -8.72 -16.44 -5.88
CA LEU A 241 -8.65 -15.05 -6.36
C LEU A 241 -8.25 -14.10 -5.24
N ILE A 242 -8.84 -14.23 -4.05
CA ILE A 242 -8.48 -13.37 -2.93
C ILE A 242 -7.05 -13.61 -2.46
N PHE A 243 -6.63 -14.87 -2.40
CA PHE A 243 -5.24 -15.20 -2.07
C PHE A 243 -4.26 -14.58 -3.07
N LEU A 244 -4.54 -14.69 -4.38
CA LEU A 244 -3.71 -14.11 -5.43
C LEU A 244 -3.69 -12.58 -5.37
N ASP A 245 -4.82 -11.96 -5.03
CA ASP A 245 -4.94 -10.51 -4.87
C ASP A 245 -4.11 -10.00 -3.68
N ILE A 246 -4.22 -10.65 -2.52
CA ILE A 246 -3.41 -10.36 -1.34
C ILE A 246 -1.92 -10.61 -1.63
N LEU A 247 -1.59 -11.71 -2.31
CA LEU A 247 -0.22 -12.04 -2.69
C LEU A 247 0.37 -10.95 -3.61
N PHE A 248 -0.41 -10.46 -4.58
CA PHE A 248 0.00 -9.37 -5.45
C PHE A 248 0.33 -8.10 -4.67
N ASP A 249 -0.56 -7.69 -3.77
CA ASP A 249 -0.38 -6.51 -2.93
C ASP A 249 0.81 -6.69 -1.94
N SER A 250 1.05 -7.93 -1.46
CA SER A 250 2.15 -8.25 -0.53
C SER A 250 3.53 -7.96 -1.10
N PHE A 251 3.72 -8.06 -2.42
CA PHE A 251 5.00 -7.74 -3.05
C PHE A 251 5.42 -6.27 -2.89
N SER A 252 4.47 -5.40 -2.54
CA SER A 252 4.76 -4.00 -2.20
C SER A 252 5.63 -3.87 -0.94
N TYR A 253 5.71 -4.93 -0.11
CA TYR A 253 6.64 -5.04 1.02
C TYR A 253 8.07 -4.67 0.63
N TYR A 254 8.56 -5.18 -0.51
CA TYR A 254 9.93 -4.96 -0.96
C TYR A 254 10.16 -3.51 -1.39
N GLU A 255 9.13 -2.82 -1.88
CA GLU A 255 9.22 -1.40 -2.23
C GLU A 255 9.26 -0.53 -0.97
N PHE A 256 8.54 -0.95 0.07
CA PHE A 256 8.47 -0.24 1.34
C PHE A 256 9.71 -0.34 2.22
N GLN A 257 10.59 -1.31 1.98
CA GLN A 257 11.89 -1.35 2.67
C GLN A 257 12.75 -0.11 2.40
N PHE A 258 12.47 0.60 1.30
CA PHE A 258 13.20 1.81 0.88
C PHE A 258 12.46 3.11 1.22
N VAL A 259 11.35 3.03 1.98
CA VAL A 259 10.54 4.19 2.38
C VAL A 259 10.47 4.26 3.90
N ASP A 260 11.01 5.33 4.47
CA ASP A 260 10.85 5.67 5.88
C ASP A 260 9.82 6.80 6.03
N TYR A 261 8.86 6.62 6.92
CA TYR A 261 8.03 7.73 7.38
C TYR A 261 8.72 8.42 8.56
N ALA A 262 8.91 9.73 8.42
CA ALA A 262 9.51 10.60 9.42
C ALA A 262 8.43 11.53 10.01
N ILE A 263 8.23 11.48 11.32
CA ILE A 263 7.43 12.47 12.04
C ILE A 263 8.40 13.47 12.66
N SER A 264 8.30 14.74 12.27
CA SER A 264 9.13 15.82 12.82
C SER A 264 8.25 16.86 13.51
N PRO A 265 8.62 17.31 14.73
CA PRO A 265 7.85 18.32 15.45
C PRO A 265 7.83 19.63 14.66
N ASN A 266 6.65 20.23 14.54
CA ASN A 266 6.48 21.53 13.90
C ASN A 266 7.09 22.64 14.78
N GLN A 267 8.31 23.06 14.47
CA GLN A 267 9.02 24.10 15.24
C GLN A 267 8.39 25.49 15.12
N ASN A 268 7.45 25.70 14.18
CA ASN A 268 6.78 27.00 13.99
C ASN A 268 5.59 27.21 14.96
N GLY A 269 5.22 26.21 15.77
CA GLY A 269 4.11 26.29 16.73
C GLY A 269 4.47 26.85 18.11
N HIS A 270 5.73 27.22 18.36
CA HIS A 270 6.20 27.74 19.65
C HIS A 270 6.73 29.19 19.61
N SER A 271 6.51 29.89 18.50
CA SER A 271 6.83 31.32 18.37
C SER A 271 5.62 32.21 18.70
N SER A 272 4.77 31.83 19.65
CA SER A 272 3.72 32.72 20.16
C SER A 272 4.29 33.58 21.29
N ASN A 273 4.63 34.82 20.95
CA ASN A 273 4.65 36.01 21.82
C ASN A 273 5.17 35.81 23.25
N LEU A 274 6.48 35.80 23.43
CA LEU A 274 7.05 36.36 24.66
C LEU A 274 7.32 37.85 24.39
N PRO A 275 6.66 38.79 25.11
CA PRO A 275 6.92 40.20 24.92
C PRO A 275 8.38 40.49 25.29
N ASN A 276 9.05 41.20 24.38
CA ASN A 276 10.40 41.70 24.54
C ASN A 276 10.42 42.59 25.80
N ARG A 277 10.99 42.11 26.90
CA ARG A 277 11.19 42.91 28.11
C ARG A 277 12.24 43.96 27.78
N SER A 278 11.80 45.13 27.33
CA SER A 278 12.64 46.31 27.15
C SER A 278 13.34 46.60 28.48
N SER A 279 14.66 46.46 28.50
CA SER A 279 15.52 46.98 29.56
C SER A 279 15.44 48.50 29.52
N GLY A 280 14.53 49.06 30.34
CA GLY A 280 14.46 50.48 30.64
C GLY A 280 15.82 50.95 31.15
N THR A 281 16.48 51.79 30.36
CA THR A 281 17.68 52.52 30.77
C THR A 281 17.21 53.86 31.31
N GLU A 282 16.85 53.93 32.59
CA GLU A 282 16.73 55.22 33.29
C GLU A 282 18.14 55.72 33.61
N ARG A 283 18.57 56.74 32.87
CA ARG A 283 19.55 57.73 33.33
C ARG A 283 18.82 59.05 33.43
N LEU A 284 18.68 59.61 34.62
CA LEU A 284 18.63 61.06 34.83
C LEU A 284 19.32 61.41 36.16
N TYR A 285 20.42 62.13 35.96
CA TYR A 285 21.27 62.99 36.78
C TYR A 285 20.99 63.29 38.27
N SER A 286 22.13 63.47 38.98
CA SER A 286 22.43 64.41 40.09
C SER A 286 21.57 65.68 40.04
N ASP A 287 21.03 66.21 41.14
CA ASP A 287 21.69 66.69 42.36
C ASP A 287 20.75 66.56 43.59
#